data_AF-A0A832CAW2-F1
#
_entry.id   AF-A0A832CAW2-F1
#
_cell.length_a   1.000
_cell.length_b   1.000
_cell.length_c   1.000
_cell.angle_alpha   90.00
_cell.angle_beta   90.00
_cell.angle_gamma   90.00
#
_symmetry.space_group_name_H-M   'P 1'
#
loop_
_entity.id
_entity.type
_entity.pdbx_description
1 polymer ?
#
loop_
_entity_poly.entity_id
_entity_poly.type
_entity_poly.pdbx_seq_one_letter_code
_entity_poly.pdbx_strand_id
1 'polypeptide(L)'
;MDDELAKSKLERYIKYAKNALKDMVVCPPNDPSLSSKLQYNLSLAKQYFEDSRYYFGKGDFITALVCIAYCEGLLDACRNLGWLKYEWNLGDKD
;
A
#
# COMPACT_ATOMS: atom_id res chain seq x y z
N MET A 1 7.32 -4.66 24.76
CA MET A 1 5.90 -4.23 24.88
C MET A 1 5.50 -3.38 23.68
N ASP A 2 6.38 -2.52 23.13
CA ASP A 2 6.12 -1.79 21.87
C ASP A 2 6.16 -2.67 20.61
N ASP A 3 7.09 -3.63 20.55
CA ASP A 3 7.29 -4.44 19.33
C ASP A 3 6.10 -5.34 18.97
N GLU A 4 5.38 -5.87 19.96
CA GLU A 4 4.23 -6.75 19.73
C GLU A 4 3.00 -5.96 19.27
N LEU A 5 2.85 -4.73 19.77
CA LEU A 5 1.87 -3.79 19.26
C LEU A 5 2.22 -3.33 17.84
N ALA A 6 3.48 -3.02 17.58
CA ALA A 6 3.96 -2.65 16.24
C ALA A 6 3.73 -3.79 15.24
N LYS A 7 4.09 -5.02 15.62
CA LYS A 7 3.87 -6.23 14.82
C LYS A 7 2.40 -6.43 14.46
N SER A 8 1.51 -6.44 15.45
CA SER A 8 0.07 -6.66 15.22
C SER A 8 -0.58 -5.57 14.35
N LYS A 9 -0.20 -4.30 14.53
CA LYS A 9 -0.65 -3.21 13.66
C LYS A 9 -0.14 -3.39 12.23
N LEU A 10 1.12 -3.75 12.08
CA LEU A 10 1.78 -3.89 10.79
C LEU A 10 1.24 -5.08 9.99
N GLU A 11 0.97 -6.22 10.65
CA GLU A 11 0.27 -7.36 10.03
C GLU A 11 -1.06 -6.93 9.43
N ARG A 12 -1.80 -6.08 10.15
CA ARG A 12 -3.09 -5.55 9.70
C ARG A 12 -2.93 -4.61 8.50
N TYR A 13 -1.99 -3.67 8.53
CA TYR A 13 -1.74 -2.73 7.42
C TYR A 13 -1.22 -3.44 6.17
N ILE A 14 -0.30 -4.39 6.32
CA ILE A 14 0.15 -5.24 5.21
C ILE A 14 -1.04 -6.02 4.62
N LYS A 15 -1.97 -6.52 5.43
CA LYS A 15 -3.17 -7.19 4.92
C LYS A 15 -4.07 -6.23 4.13
N TYR A 16 -4.32 -5.03 4.66
CA TYR A 16 -5.10 -3.99 3.97
C TYR A 16 -4.47 -3.61 2.63
N ALA A 17 -3.18 -3.26 2.61
CA ALA A 17 -2.42 -2.93 1.41
C ALA A 17 -2.44 -4.07 0.40
N LYS A 18 -2.26 -5.32 0.84
CA LYS A 18 -2.34 -6.50 -0.04
C LYS A 18 -3.70 -6.59 -0.74
N ASN A 19 -4.79 -6.42 0.00
CA ASN A 19 -6.14 -6.50 -0.55
C ASN A 19 -6.43 -5.33 -1.50
N ALA A 20 -6.09 -4.10 -1.10
CA ALA A 20 -6.21 -2.94 -1.97
C ALA A 20 -5.40 -3.11 -3.27
N LEU A 21 -4.16 -3.62 -3.18
CA LEU A 21 -3.31 -3.89 -4.35
C LEU A 21 -3.90 -4.95 -5.29
N LYS A 22 -4.59 -5.95 -4.73
CA LYS A 22 -5.21 -7.06 -5.47
C LYS A 22 -6.51 -6.63 -6.15
N ASP A 23 -7.37 -5.91 -5.43
CA ASP A 23 -8.74 -5.63 -5.86
C ASP A 23 -8.86 -4.27 -6.59
N MET A 24 -7.78 -3.50 -6.70
CA MET A 24 -7.82 -2.19 -7.34
C MET A 24 -8.21 -2.25 -8.81
N VAL A 25 -8.96 -1.22 -9.21
CA VAL A 25 -9.18 -0.89 -10.61
C VAL A 25 -8.37 0.35 -10.96
N VAL A 26 -7.53 0.25 -11.98
CA VAL A 26 -6.72 1.37 -12.50
C VAL A 26 -7.56 2.15 -13.51
N CYS A 27 -7.69 3.45 -13.30
CA CYS A 27 -8.44 4.39 -14.13
C CYS A 27 -7.50 5.48 -14.64
N PRO A 28 -6.64 5.22 -15.64
CA PRO A 28 -5.61 6.17 -16.06
C PRO A 28 -6.23 7.45 -16.63
N PRO A 29 -5.63 8.63 -16.39
CA PRO A 29 -6.04 9.87 -17.05
C PRO A 29 -5.71 9.84 -18.54
N ASN A 30 -6.46 10.59 -19.35
CA ASN A 30 -6.26 10.67 -20.81
C ASN A 30 -4.92 11.33 -21.20
N ASP A 31 -4.38 12.20 -20.35
CA ASP A 31 -3.08 12.84 -20.57
C ASP A 31 -1.94 11.80 -20.40
N PRO A 32 -1.11 11.53 -21.43
CA PRO A 32 -0.03 10.54 -21.36
C PRO A 32 1.03 10.84 -20.29
N SER A 33 1.30 12.11 -20.01
CA SER A 33 2.24 12.53 -18.96
C SER A 33 1.69 12.21 -17.57
N LEU A 34 0.40 12.44 -17.34
CA LEU A 34 -0.26 12.06 -16.09
C LEU A 34 -0.38 10.53 -15.95
N SER A 35 -0.68 9.82 -17.04
CA SER A 35 -0.73 8.36 -17.05
C SER A 35 0.63 7.75 -16.70
N SER A 36 1.74 8.32 -17.20
CA SER A 36 3.09 7.89 -16.83
C SER A 36 3.40 8.13 -15.34
N LYS A 37 2.93 9.25 -14.77
CA LYS A 37 3.06 9.53 -13.32
C LYS A 37 2.25 8.55 -12.47
N LEU A 38 1.04 8.17 -12.90
CA LEU A 38 0.28 7.11 -12.26
C LEU A 38 1.05 5.79 -12.25
N GLN A 39 1.59 5.36 -13.39
CA GLN A 39 2.36 4.12 -13.47
C GLN A 39 3.60 4.14 -12.57
N TYR A 40 4.30 5.27 -12.52
CA TYR A 40 5.43 5.47 -11.62
C TYR A 40 5.01 5.35 -10.15
N ASN A 41 3.98 6.09 -9.73
CA ASN A 41 3.49 6.05 -8.34
C ASN A 41 2.98 4.67 -7.94
N LEU A 42 2.29 3.97 -8.85
CA LEU A 42 1.81 2.61 -8.60
C LEU A 42 2.97 1.60 -8.50
N SER A 43 3.99 1.73 -9.33
CA SER A 43 5.22 0.93 -9.23
C SER A 43 5.91 1.18 -7.88
N LEU A 44 6.04 2.44 -7.48
CA LEU A 44 6.67 2.82 -6.23
C LEU A 44 5.89 2.30 -5.02
N ALA A 45 4.55 2.42 -5.04
CA ALA A 45 3.70 1.87 -3.98
C ALA A 45 3.90 0.35 -3.82
N LYS A 46 4.01 -0.40 -4.92
CA LYS A 46 4.29 -1.84 -4.89
C LYS A 46 5.67 -2.17 -4.33
N GLN A 47 6.69 -1.37 -4.68
CA GLN A 47 8.04 -1.54 -4.11
C GLN A 47 8.03 -1.35 -2.60
N TYR A 48 7.41 -0.28 -2.11
CA TYR A 48 7.31 -0.02 -0.67
C TYR A 48 6.45 -1.04 0.09
N PHE A 49 5.45 -1.64 -0.57
CA PHE A 49 4.73 -2.79 -0.02
C PHE A 49 5.66 -3.99 0.20
N GLU A 50 6.48 -4.33 -0.80
CA GLU A 50 7.46 -5.42 -0.68
C GLU A 50 8.57 -5.09 0.33
N ASP A 51 9.03 -3.85 0.40
CA ASP A 51 9.98 -3.40 1.42
C ASP A 51 9.39 -3.56 2.83
N SER A 52 8.13 -3.17 3.02
CA SER A 52 7.44 -3.38 4.30
C SER A 52 7.42 -4.86 4.71
N ARG A 53 7.10 -5.76 3.77
CA ARG A 53 7.12 -7.21 4.02
C ARG A 53 8.53 -7.73 4.31
N TYR A 54 9.54 -7.20 3.61
CA TYR A 54 10.94 -7.55 3.82
C TYR A 54 11.40 -7.18 5.23
N TYR A 55 11.20 -5.92 5.66
CA TYR A 55 11.60 -5.46 6.98
C TYR A 55 10.78 -6.10 8.10
N PHE A 56 9.48 -6.37 7.87
CA PHE A 56 8.65 -7.15 8.79
C PHE A 56 9.25 -8.54 9.04
N GLY A 57 9.67 -9.24 7.98
CA GLY A 57 10.31 -10.56 8.09
C GLY A 57 11.67 -10.54 8.80
N LYS A 58 12.32 -9.37 8.88
CA LYS A 58 13.58 -9.15 9.63
C LYS A 58 13.36 -8.75 11.08
N GLY A 59 12.11 -8.50 11.51
CA GLY A 59 11.79 -7.98 12.83
C GLY A 59 12.02 -6.46 12.98
N ASP A 60 12.32 -5.76 11.88
CA ASP A 60 12.43 -4.30 11.87
C ASP A 60 11.06 -3.68 11.63
N PHE A 61 10.24 -3.66 12.67
CA PHE A 61 8.85 -3.23 12.59
C PHE A 61 8.70 -1.71 12.37
N ILE A 62 9.65 -0.89 12.81
CA ILE A 62 9.60 0.55 12.61
C ILE A 62 9.84 0.89 11.14
N THR A 63 10.90 0.36 10.53
CA THR A 63 11.16 0.58 9.10
C THR A 63 10.02 0.02 8.25
N ALA A 64 9.52 -1.16 8.59
CA ALA A 64 8.39 -1.76 7.88
C ALA A 64 7.10 -0.92 7.98
N LEU A 65 6.85 -0.27 9.12
CA LEU A 65 5.73 0.64 9.30
C LEU A 65 5.88 1.92 8.47
N VAL A 66 7.10 2.47 8.38
CA VAL A 66 7.39 3.61 7.48
C VAL A 66 7.12 3.22 6.03
N CYS A 67 7.57 2.03 5.61
CA CYS A 67 7.35 1.55 4.26
C CYS A 67 5.86 1.36 3.92
N ILE A 68 5.08 0.74 4.82
CA ILE A 68 3.65 0.52 4.55
C ILE A 68 2.87 1.84 4.51
N ALA A 69 3.19 2.79 5.40
CA ALA A 69 2.55 4.11 5.40
C ALA A 69 2.82 4.87 4.09
N TYR A 70 4.03 4.76 3.54
CA TYR A 70 4.37 5.36 2.24
C TYR A 70 3.61 4.68 1.08
N CYS A 71 3.51 3.35 1.10
CA CYS A 71 2.68 2.60 0.16
C CYS A 71 1.22 3.09 0.19
N GLU A 72 0.59 3.10 1.37
CA GLU A 72 -0.81 3.52 1.55
C GLU A 72 -1.02 4.97 1.11
N GLY A 73 -0.11 5.88 1.48
CA GLY A 73 -0.18 7.29 1.08
C GLY A 73 -0.12 7.51 -0.45
N LEU A 74 0.72 6.76 -1.16
CA LEU A 74 0.77 6.81 -2.63
C LEU A 74 -0.54 6.32 -3.26
N LEU A 75 -1.10 5.23 -2.73
CA LEU A 75 -2.37 4.68 -3.20
C LEU A 75 -3.54 5.63 -2.94
N ASP A 76 -3.60 6.23 -1.75
CA ASP A 76 -4.66 7.19 -1.39
C ASP A 76 -4.56 8.47 -2.24
N ALA A 77 -3.35 8.97 -2.48
CA ALA A 77 -3.15 10.12 -3.36
C ALA A 77 -3.65 9.85 -4.78
N CYS A 78 -3.32 8.68 -5.35
CA CYS A 78 -3.80 8.29 -6.67
C CYS A 78 -5.32 8.05 -6.70
N ARG A 79 -5.90 7.49 -5.62
CA ARG A 79 -7.36 7.37 -5.46
C ARG A 79 -8.05 8.73 -5.43
N ASN A 80 -7.51 9.69 -4.69
CA ASN A 80 -8.03 11.06 -4.60
C ASN A 80 -8.00 11.78 -5.95
N LEU A 81 -7.02 11.49 -6.80
CA LEU A 81 -6.93 12.00 -8.17
C LEU A 81 -7.90 11.29 -9.15
N GLY A 82 -8.67 10.30 -8.68
CA GLY A 82 -9.56 9.48 -9.51
C GLY A 82 -8.85 8.44 -10.35
N TRP A 83 -7.56 8.22 -10.14
CA TRP A 83 -6.74 7.32 -10.95
C TRP A 83 -6.83 5.85 -10.51
N LEU A 84 -7.30 5.61 -9.30
CA LEU A 84 -7.51 4.28 -8.72
C LEU A 84 -8.89 4.20 -8.07
N LYS A 85 -9.48 3.00 -8.08
CA LYS A 85 -10.68 2.66 -7.31
C LYS A 85 -10.44 1.38 -6.53
N TYR A 86 -10.57 1.43 -5.21
CA TYR A 86 -10.45 0.30 -4.29
C TYR A 86 -11.04 0.70 -2.93
N GLU A 87 -11.19 -0.28 -2.02
CA GLU A 87 -11.56 -0.04 -0.64
C GLU A 87 -10.56 -0.67 0.33
N TRP A 88 -10.37 -0.03 1.48
CA TRP A 88 -9.56 -0.58 2.57
C TRP A 88 -10.37 -1.65 3.32
N ASN A 89 -10.12 -2.92 3.00
CA ASN A 89 -10.82 -4.05 3.62
C ASN A 89 -9.85 -5.16 4.08
N LEU A 90 -10.25 -5.94 5.10
CA LEU A 90 -9.48 -7.11 5.55
C LEU A 90 -9.88 -8.41 4.81
N GLY A 91 -10.74 -8.32 3.78
CA GLY A 91 -11.55 -9.43 3.28
C GLY A 91 -12.63 -9.83 4.29
N ASP A 92 -13.72 -10.44 3.81
CA ASP A 92 -14.70 -11.05 4.71
C ASP A 92 -13.99 -12.09 5.60
N LYS A 93 -14.42 -12.17 6.86
CA LYS A 93 -14.09 -13.29 7.74
C LYS A 93 -14.89 -14.50 7.26
N ASP A 94 -14.36 -15.21 6.27
CA ASP A 94 -14.76 -16.60 6.04
C ASP A 94 -14.04 -17.51 7.06
#